data_AF-A0A7R9CD63-F1
#
_entry.id   AF-A0A7R9CD63-F1
#
_cell.length_a   1.000
_cell.length_b   1.000
_cell.length_c   1.000
_cell.angle_alpha   90.00
_cell.angle_beta   90.00
_cell.angle_gamma   90.00
#
_symmetry.space_group_name_H-M   'P 1'
#
loop_
_entity.id
_entity.type
_entity.pdbx_description
1 polymer ?
#
loop_
_entity_poly.entity_id
_entity_poly.type
_entity_poly.pdbx_seq_one_letter_code
_entity_poly.pdbx_strand_id
1 'polypeptide(L)'
;MCLAAVTFDSQNLDIYLNFDCHKSAVSCQSAPKKPWGYLSLLCLAVCQSVDVRNDVQAFQRLSGCRVVEGFVQILLIDRADETAYDNVTFPELREITDYLLLYRVNGLRSVGKLFPNLAVIRGNTLLFNYAFISFEMIHLQVRGWRCKLARYSRSNIISCLPVS
;
A
#
# COMPACT_ATOMS: atom_id res chain seq x y z
N MET A 1 3.66 3.14 23.17
CA MET A 1 2.71 2.44 24.07
C MET A 1 1.48 2.13 23.24
N CYS A 2 1.09 0.85 23.11
CA CYS A 2 -0.18 0.49 22.47
C CYS A 2 -1.25 0.48 23.56
N LEU A 3 -2.33 1.22 23.34
CA LEU A 3 -3.49 1.19 24.24
C LEU A 3 -4.41 0.07 23.76
N ALA A 4 -4.87 -0.77 24.69
CA ALA A 4 -5.86 -1.78 24.40
C ALA A 4 -7.25 -1.23 24.76
N ALA A 5 -8.18 -1.26 23.82
CA ALA A 5 -9.59 -0.97 24.04
C ALA A 5 -10.41 -2.24 23.85
N VAL A 6 -11.20 -2.60 24.85
CA VAL A 6 -12.15 -3.72 24.74
C VAL A 6 -13.43 -3.17 24.13
N THR A 7 -13.85 -3.70 22.99
CA THR A 7 -15.15 -3.37 22.36
C THR A 7 -16.04 -4.61 22.32
N PHE A 8 -17.33 -4.41 22.60
CA PHE A 8 -18.31 -5.48 22.64
C PHE A 8 -19.22 -5.38 21.41
N ASP A 9 -19.24 -6.41 20.58
CA ASP A 9 -20.20 -6.50 19.46
C ASP A 9 -21.50 -7.12 19.95
N SER A 10 -22.53 -6.28 20.08
CA SER A 10 -23.86 -6.70 20.52
C SER A 10 -24.58 -7.64 19.55
N GLN A 11 -24.16 -7.74 18.28
CA GLN A 11 -24.82 -8.57 17.27
C GLN A 11 -24.33 -10.03 17.30
N ASN A 12 -23.07 -10.27 17.68
CA ASN A 12 -22.46 -11.60 17.71
C ASN A 12 -22.03 -12.07 19.11
N LEU A 13 -22.29 -11.29 20.17
CA LEU A 13 -21.89 -11.61 21.56
C LEU A 13 -20.39 -11.81 21.74
N ASP A 14 -19.58 -11.15 20.91
CA ASP A 14 -18.12 -11.27 20.91
C ASP A 14 -17.44 -10.07 21.59
N ILE A 15 -16.34 -10.36 22.29
CA ILE A 15 -15.47 -9.37 22.94
C ILE A 15 -14.21 -9.20 22.09
N TYR A 16 -14.02 -8.01 21.52
CA TYR A 16 -12.86 -7.66 20.70
C TYR A 16 -11.84 -6.84 21.49
N LEU A 17 -10.55 -7.18 21.35
CA LEU A 17 -9.43 -6.40 21.85
C LEU A 17 -8.84 -5.59 20.69
N ASN A 18 -9.08 -4.29 20.68
CA ASN A 18 -8.47 -3.36 19.72
C ASN A 18 -7.16 -2.83 20.29
N PHE A 19 -6.06 -2.96 19.54
CA PHE A 19 -4.76 -2.39 19.91
C PHE A 19 -4.49 -1.15 19.07
N ASP A 20 -4.59 0.04 19.67
CA ASP A 20 -4.17 1.28 19.04
C ASP A 20 -2.67 1.49 19.31
N CYS A 21 -1.84 1.06 18.35
CA CYS A 21 -0.41 1.34 18.38
C CYS A 21 -0.13 2.72 17.78
N HIS A 22 0.06 3.71 18.65
CA HIS A 22 0.31 5.09 18.27
C HIS A 22 1.72 5.27 17.68
N LYS A 23 1.93 4.94 16.39
CA LYS A 23 2.80 5.64 15.40
C LYS A 23 2.99 4.98 14.02
N SER A 24 2.41 3.83 13.74
CA SER A 24 2.24 3.33 12.37
C SER A 24 0.88 2.67 12.30
N ALA A 25 0.11 2.93 11.24
CA ALA A 25 -1.25 2.45 11.05
C ALA A 25 -1.28 0.91 10.98
N VAL A 26 -1.25 0.26 12.13
CA VAL A 26 -1.18 -1.19 12.28
C VAL A 26 -2.46 -1.59 13.02
N SER A 27 -3.50 -1.95 12.27
CA SER A 27 -4.74 -2.47 12.84
C SER A 27 -4.60 -3.96 13.17
N CYS A 28 -4.38 -4.31 14.43
CA CYS A 28 -4.43 -5.71 14.86
C CYS A 28 -5.88 -6.16 15.02
N GLN A 29 -6.42 -6.91 14.06
CA GLN A 29 -7.68 -7.64 14.25
C GLN A 29 -7.43 -8.95 15.01
N SER A 30 -8.31 -9.32 15.94
CA SER A 30 -8.27 -10.63 16.59
C SER A 30 -8.76 -11.73 15.64
N ALA A 31 -7.92 -12.74 15.39
CA ALA A 31 -8.33 -13.95 14.68
C ALA A 31 -9.32 -14.79 15.52
N PRO A 32 -10.29 -15.51 14.91
CA PRO A 32 -11.22 -16.38 15.63
C PRO A 32 -10.46 -17.46 16.41
N LYS A 33 -10.75 -17.58 17.70
CA LYS A 33 -10.09 -18.50 18.65
C LYS A 33 -10.18 -19.94 18.16
N LYS A 34 -9.03 -20.60 17.94
CA LYS A 34 -8.97 -22.07 17.78
C LYS A 34 -8.79 -22.77 19.14
N PRO A 35 -9.26 -24.02 19.34
CA PRO A 35 -9.38 -24.63 20.66
C PRO A 35 -8.09 -25.22 21.25
N TRP A 36 -6.93 -25.07 20.61
CA TRP A 36 -5.67 -25.60 21.13
C TRP A 36 -4.62 -24.49 21.11
N GLY A 37 -4.13 -24.15 22.30
CA GLY A 37 -3.38 -22.95 22.59
C GLY A 37 -2.07 -22.80 21.82
N TYR A 38 -2.04 -21.79 20.94
CA TYR A 38 -0.91 -20.89 20.70
C TYR A 38 -1.53 -19.54 20.32
N LEU A 39 -1.31 -18.50 21.13
CA LEU A 39 -1.77 -17.15 20.83
C LEU A 39 -0.83 -16.58 19.75
N SER A 40 -1.07 -16.87 18.47
CA SER A 40 -0.41 -16.11 17.40
C SER A 40 -1.12 -14.76 17.29
N LEU A 41 -0.48 -13.72 17.82
CA LEU A 41 -0.85 -12.35 17.52
C LEU A 41 -0.46 -12.09 16.05
N LEU A 42 -1.28 -12.54 15.11
CA LEU A 42 -1.10 -12.17 13.70
C LEU A 42 -1.67 -10.77 13.53
N CYS A 43 -0.92 -9.78 13.99
CA CYS A 43 -1.22 -8.41 13.62
C CYS A 43 -0.94 -8.28 12.12
N LEU A 44 -1.97 -8.44 11.30
CA LEU A 44 -1.90 -8.02 9.91
C LEU A 44 -1.64 -6.52 9.96
N ALA A 45 -0.47 -6.10 9.50
CA ALA A 45 -0.17 -4.69 9.45
C ALA A 45 -0.97 -4.06 8.31
N VAL A 46 -2.22 -3.73 8.63
CA VAL A 46 -3.19 -3.14 7.72
C VAL A 46 -3.17 -1.64 7.89
N CYS A 47 -2.85 -0.94 6.82
CA CYS A 47 -2.82 0.51 6.72
C CYS A 47 -4.04 1.01 5.94
N GLN A 48 -4.53 2.20 6.29
CA GLN A 48 -5.56 2.89 5.53
C GLN A 48 -4.97 3.51 4.25
N SER A 49 -5.80 4.18 3.47
CA SER A 49 -5.38 4.91 2.26
C SER A 49 -4.19 5.85 2.55
N VAL A 50 -3.17 5.80 1.69
CA VAL A 50 -1.93 6.59 1.86
C VAL A 50 -1.74 7.55 0.70
N ASP A 51 -1.52 8.81 1.03
CA ASP A 51 -1.13 9.88 0.10
C ASP A 51 0.30 10.34 0.45
N VAL A 52 1.23 10.14 -0.48
CA VAL A 52 2.63 10.55 -0.44
C VAL A 52 2.79 11.69 -1.42
N ARG A 53 3.05 12.91 -0.92
CA ARG A 53 3.10 14.11 -1.76
C ARG A 53 4.29 14.99 -1.41
N ASN A 54 4.89 15.63 -2.42
CA ASN A 54 5.95 16.64 -2.34
C ASN A 54 7.32 16.16 -1.83
N ASP A 55 7.37 15.23 -0.87
CA ASP A 55 8.58 14.82 -0.18
C ASP A 55 8.72 13.29 -0.12
N VAL A 56 9.94 12.80 -0.32
CA VAL A 56 10.31 11.38 -0.19
C VAL A 56 10.15 10.90 1.27
N GLN A 57 10.25 11.77 2.27
CA GLN A 57 10.02 11.37 3.66
C GLN A 57 8.58 10.91 3.92
N ALA A 58 7.60 11.38 3.12
CA ALA A 58 6.21 10.98 3.27
C ALA A 58 5.97 9.48 3.00
N PHE A 59 6.92 8.80 2.32
CA PHE A 59 6.90 7.35 2.15
C PHE A 59 6.95 6.59 3.49
N GLN A 60 7.45 7.19 4.58
CA GLN A 60 7.47 6.57 5.91
C GLN A 60 6.08 6.12 6.39
N ARG A 61 5.00 6.71 5.85
CA ARG A 61 3.61 6.29 6.13
C ARG A 61 3.30 4.85 5.70
N LEU A 62 4.08 4.30 4.76
CA LEU A 62 3.98 2.92 4.30
C LEU A 62 4.87 1.94 5.10
N SER A 63 5.64 2.44 6.07
CA SER A 63 6.51 1.60 6.90
C SER A 63 5.67 0.71 7.83
N GLY A 64 5.97 -0.58 7.86
CA GLY A 64 5.18 -1.56 8.60
C GLY A 64 4.02 -2.13 7.80
N CYS A 65 3.55 -1.46 6.74
CA CYS A 65 2.30 -1.82 6.06
C CYS A 65 2.47 -3.09 5.21
N ARG A 66 1.65 -4.10 5.50
CA ARG A 66 1.53 -5.32 4.70
C ARG A 66 0.37 -5.27 3.71
N VAL A 67 -0.76 -4.72 4.14
CA VAL A 67 -1.96 -4.54 3.32
C VAL A 67 -2.38 -3.08 3.43
N VAL A 68 -2.67 -2.43 2.30
CA VAL A 68 -3.32 -1.12 2.28
C VAL A 68 -4.78 -1.30 1.91
N GLU A 69 -5.66 -1.03 2.87
CA GLU A 69 -7.10 -0.92 2.68
C GLU A 69 -7.42 0.48 2.13
N GLY A 70 -7.63 0.52 0.82
CA GLY A 70 -7.88 1.72 0.04
C GLY A 70 -6.81 1.91 -1.03
N PHE A 71 -6.38 3.15 -1.23
CA PHE A 71 -5.48 3.53 -2.30
C PHE A 71 -4.09 3.95 -1.82
N VAL A 72 -3.12 3.88 -2.73
CA VAL A 72 -1.81 4.52 -2.55
C VAL A 72 -1.61 5.54 -3.67
N GLN A 73 -1.38 6.80 -3.29
CA GLN A 73 -1.08 7.88 -4.22
C GLN A 73 0.33 8.41 -3.94
N ILE A 74 1.15 8.53 -4.98
CA ILE A 74 2.48 9.13 -4.90
C ILE A 74 2.55 10.23 -5.97
N LEU A 75 2.54 11.47 -5.53
CA LEU A 75 2.28 12.63 -6.38
C LEU A 75 3.30 13.75 -6.16
N LEU A 76 3.65 14.47 -7.23
CA LEU A 76 4.32 15.79 -7.17
C LEU A 76 5.65 15.80 -6.39
N ILE A 77 6.49 14.78 -6.55
CA ILE A 77 7.83 14.76 -5.94
C ILE A 77 8.83 15.31 -6.95
N ASP A 78 8.94 16.63 -7.02
CA ASP A 78 9.76 17.31 -8.03
C ASP A 78 11.25 17.38 -7.63
N ARG A 79 11.54 17.51 -6.34
CA ARG A 79 12.89 17.72 -5.78
C ARG A 79 13.47 16.45 -5.17
N ALA A 80 13.55 15.38 -5.97
CA ALA A 80 14.17 14.13 -5.55
C ALA A 80 15.09 13.59 -6.64
N ASP A 81 16.33 13.30 -6.25
CA ASP A 81 17.29 12.60 -7.08
C ASP A 81 17.08 11.09 -6.98
N GLU A 82 17.68 10.34 -7.89
CA GLU A 82 17.56 8.87 -7.93
C GLU A 82 18.08 8.22 -6.63
N THR A 83 19.12 8.79 -6.04
CA THR A 83 19.71 8.34 -4.76
C THR A 83 18.78 8.49 -3.57
N ALA A 84 17.79 9.39 -3.65
CA ALA A 84 16.81 9.59 -2.59
C ALA A 84 15.91 8.35 -2.38
N TYR A 85 15.74 7.53 -3.43
CA TYR A 85 14.94 6.31 -3.39
C TYR A 85 15.76 5.06 -3.11
N ASP A 86 17.09 5.15 -3.08
CA ASP A 86 17.95 3.96 -2.94
C ASP A 86 17.81 3.28 -1.57
N ASN A 87 17.55 4.07 -0.53
CA ASN A 87 17.35 3.59 0.84
C ASN A 87 15.85 3.49 1.21
N VAL A 88 14.95 3.63 0.24
CA VAL A 88 13.50 3.57 0.46
C VAL A 88 12.98 2.28 -0.14
N THR A 89 12.51 1.37 0.70
CA THR A 89 11.99 0.07 0.28
C THR A 89 10.98 -0.42 1.30
N PHE A 90 9.85 -0.94 0.81
CA PHE A 90 8.75 -1.45 1.62
C PHE A 90 8.55 -2.94 1.31
N PRO A 91 9.37 -3.83 1.90
CA PRO A 91 9.31 -5.26 1.62
C PRO A 91 8.09 -5.94 2.22
N GLU A 92 7.44 -5.32 3.20
CA GLU A 92 6.28 -5.88 3.89
C GLU A 92 5.01 -5.74 3.07
N LEU A 93 4.92 -4.70 2.22
CA LEU A 93 3.73 -4.40 1.44
C LEU A 93 3.53 -5.45 0.36
N ARG A 94 2.41 -6.18 0.46
CA ARG A 94 2.05 -7.26 -0.46
C ARG A 94 0.81 -6.99 -1.26
N GLU A 95 -0.06 -6.12 -0.75
CA GLU A 95 -1.40 -5.95 -1.28
C GLU A 95 -1.92 -4.52 -1.11
N ILE A 96 -2.57 -4.02 -2.15
CA ILE A 96 -3.36 -2.77 -2.15
C ILE A 96 -4.77 -3.14 -2.62
N THR A 97 -5.81 -2.74 -1.89
CA THR A 97 -7.18 -3.16 -2.22
C THR A 97 -7.79 -2.36 -3.38
N ASP A 98 -7.47 -1.07 -3.50
CA ASP A 98 -8.11 -0.21 -4.52
C ASP A 98 -7.16 0.03 -5.69
N TYR A 99 -6.44 1.15 -5.70
CA TYR A 99 -5.56 1.51 -6.80
C TYR A 99 -4.25 2.13 -6.34
N LEU A 100 -3.25 2.09 -7.22
CA LEU A 100 -1.96 2.76 -7.07
C LEU A 100 -1.80 3.82 -8.18
N LEU A 101 -1.55 5.06 -7.78
CA LEU A 101 -1.31 6.19 -8.68
C LEU A 101 0.09 6.76 -8.47
N LEU A 102 0.84 6.91 -9.56
CA LEU A 102 2.10 7.64 -9.63
C LEU A 102 1.93 8.83 -10.58
N TYR A 103 2.19 10.04 -10.10
CA TYR A 103 2.10 11.26 -10.91
C TYR A 103 3.25 12.22 -10.64
N ARG A 104 4.02 12.57 -11.69
CA ARG A 104 5.16 13.51 -11.62
C ARG A 104 6.08 13.23 -10.43
N VAL A 105 6.63 12.02 -10.39
CA VAL A 105 7.61 11.61 -9.37
C VAL A 105 8.98 11.57 -10.04
N ASN A 106 9.82 12.54 -9.69
CA ASN A 106 11.17 12.68 -10.22
C ASN A 106 12.13 11.71 -9.54
N GLY A 107 13.18 11.28 -10.24
CA GLY A 107 14.21 10.35 -9.74
C GLY A 107 13.77 8.89 -9.53
N LEU A 108 12.46 8.59 -9.52
CA LEU A 108 11.97 7.24 -9.31
C LEU A 108 12.11 6.37 -10.58
N ARG A 109 13.10 5.46 -10.58
CA ARG A 109 13.40 4.58 -11.72
C ARG A 109 12.59 3.29 -11.80
N SER A 110 12.21 2.70 -10.68
CA SER A 110 11.45 1.44 -10.69
C SER A 110 10.57 1.33 -9.46
N VAL A 111 9.27 1.14 -9.68
CA VAL A 111 8.30 0.87 -8.62
C VAL A 111 8.59 -0.48 -7.93
N GLY A 112 9.20 -1.43 -8.66
CA GLY A 112 9.56 -2.75 -8.11
C GLY A 112 10.67 -2.69 -7.07
N LYS A 113 11.55 -1.68 -7.13
CA LYS A 113 12.54 -1.45 -6.07
C LYS A 113 11.86 -0.93 -4.79
N LEU A 114 10.86 -0.08 -4.92
CA LEU A 114 10.09 0.42 -3.77
C LEU A 114 9.22 -0.68 -3.14
N PHE A 115 8.53 -1.47 -3.97
CA PHE A 115 7.58 -2.49 -3.56
C PHE A 115 7.97 -3.87 -4.13
N PRO A 116 9.02 -4.51 -3.58
CA PRO A 116 9.58 -5.74 -4.16
C PRO A 116 8.63 -6.94 -4.03
N ASN A 117 7.77 -6.95 -3.00
CA ASN A 117 6.86 -8.06 -2.70
C ASN A 117 5.39 -7.75 -2.98
N LEU A 118 5.10 -6.59 -3.60
CA LEU A 118 3.73 -6.22 -3.95
C LEU A 118 3.26 -7.12 -5.09
N ALA A 119 2.34 -8.02 -4.76
CA ALA A 119 1.89 -9.08 -5.64
C ALA A 119 0.53 -8.78 -6.28
N VAL A 120 -0.34 -8.09 -5.54
CA VAL A 120 -1.75 -7.90 -5.93
C VAL A 120 -2.20 -6.46 -5.70
N ILE A 121 -2.86 -5.91 -6.71
CA ILE A 121 -3.74 -4.75 -6.57
C ILE A 121 -5.14 -5.23 -6.94
N ARG A 122 -6.07 -5.24 -5.98
CA ARG A 122 -7.39 -5.86 -6.18
C ARG A 122 -8.30 -5.04 -7.09
N GLY A 123 -8.21 -3.70 -7.05
CA GLY A 123 -9.07 -2.84 -7.86
C GLY A 123 -10.53 -2.83 -7.41
N ASN A 124 -10.80 -2.94 -6.10
CA ASN A 124 -12.14 -2.82 -5.55
C ASN A 124 -12.78 -1.48 -5.95
N THR A 125 -11.97 -0.42 -5.84
CA THR A 125 -12.24 0.90 -6.42
C THR A 125 -11.20 1.18 -7.49
N LEU A 126 -11.63 1.63 -8.66
CA LEU A 126 -10.74 1.98 -9.77
C LEU A 126 -10.69 3.50 -9.95
N LEU A 127 -9.52 4.01 -10.29
CA LEU A 127 -9.37 5.39 -10.72
C LEU A 127 -9.32 5.39 -12.25
N PHE A 128 -10.20 6.14 -12.92
CA PHE A 128 -10.32 6.14 -14.39
C PHE A 128 -10.45 4.74 -15.02
N ASN A 129 -11.10 3.79 -14.33
CA ASN A 129 -11.21 2.37 -14.71
C ASN A 129 -9.90 1.57 -14.69
N TYR A 130 -8.88 2.04 -13.97
CA TYR A 130 -7.61 1.35 -13.80
C TYR A 130 -7.25 1.16 -12.32
N ALA A 131 -6.58 0.05 -12.03
CA ALA A 131 -6.08 -0.29 -10.70
C ALA A 131 -4.63 0.19 -10.49
N PHE A 132 -3.90 0.41 -11.57
CA PHE A 132 -2.58 1.05 -11.53
C PHE A 132 -2.53 2.13 -12.60
N ILE A 133 -2.03 3.31 -12.24
CA ILE A 133 -1.82 4.44 -13.15
C ILE A 133 -0.45 5.03 -12.88
N SER A 134 0.33 5.20 -13.93
CA SER A 134 1.59 5.94 -13.91
C SER A 134 1.54 6.99 -15.01
N PHE A 135 1.63 8.26 -14.65
CA PHE A 135 1.52 9.38 -15.58
C PHE A 135 2.62 10.42 -15.33
N GLU A 136 3.13 10.98 -16.43
CA GLU A 136 4.20 12.00 -16.44
C GLU A 136 5.43 11.60 -15.61
N MET A 137 5.81 10.33 -15.67
CA MET A 137 7.00 9.82 -15.01
C MET A 137 8.21 10.00 -15.92
N ILE A 138 9.14 10.89 -15.53
CA ILE A 138 10.29 11.27 -16.38
C ILE A 138 11.33 10.14 -16.47
N HIS A 139 11.53 9.40 -15.38
CA HIS A 139 12.63 8.43 -15.25
C HIS A 139 12.17 6.98 -15.02
N LEU A 140 10.85 6.73 -14.98
CA LEU A 140 10.33 5.41 -14.63
C LEU A 140 10.56 4.39 -15.75
N GLN A 141 11.26 3.32 -15.40
CA GLN A 141 11.47 2.17 -16.27
C GLN A 141 10.38 1.14 -16.00
N VAL A 142 9.70 0.70 -17.06
CA VAL A 142 8.61 -0.31 -17.01
C VAL A 142 9.17 -1.73 -16.86
N ARG A 143 10.19 -1.91 -16.00
CA ARG A 143 10.83 -3.21 -15.77
C ARG A 143 10.49 -3.67 -14.36
N GLY A 144 9.89 -4.85 -14.24
CA GLY A 144 9.69 -5.54 -12.95
C GLY A 144 8.25 -5.77 -12.48
N TRP A 145 7.22 -5.32 -13.22
CA TRP A 145 5.82 -5.53 -12.84
C TRP A 145 5.09 -6.37 -13.90
N ARG A 146 4.51 -7.50 -13.49
CA ARG A 146 3.69 -8.37 -14.35
C ARG A 146 2.22 -7.88 -14.37
N CYS A 147 1.97 -6.71 -14.93
CA CYS A 147 0.61 -6.35 -15.30
C CYS A 147 0.22 -7.13 -16.56
N LYS A 148 -0.67 -8.12 -16.41
CA LYS A 148 -1.15 -8.95 -17.53
C LYS A 148 -1.78 -8.14 -18.68
N LEU A 149 -2.24 -6.90 -18.40
CA LEU A 149 -2.92 -6.01 -19.35
C LEU A 149 -2.47 -4.55 -19.14
N ALA A 150 -1.18 -4.25 -19.26
CA ALA A 150 -0.71 -2.87 -19.31
C ALA A 150 -1.16 -2.21 -20.63
N ARG A 151 -2.01 -1.19 -20.58
CA ARG A 151 -2.37 -0.35 -21.73
C ARG A 151 -1.53 0.92 -21.70
N TYR A 152 -0.89 1.23 -22.84
CA TYR A 152 -0.23 2.51 -23.08
C TYR A 152 -1.22 3.42 -23.83
N SER A 153 -1.65 4.53 -23.21
CA SER A 153 -2.45 5.54 -23.94
C SER A 153 -1.52 6.46 -24.74
N ARG A 154 -2.04 7.19 -25.74
CA ARG A 154 -1.28 8.19 -26.51
C ARG A 154 -0.66 9.30 -25.63
N SER A 155 -1.01 9.36 -24.35
CA SER A 155 -0.59 10.37 -23.38
C SER A 155 0.55 9.92 -22.45
N ASN A 156 1.36 8.94 -22.82
CA ASN A 156 2.43 8.40 -21.95
C ASN A 156 1.93 7.82 -20.61
N ILE A 157 0.65 7.43 -20.55
CA ILE A 157 0.06 6.81 -19.36
C ILE A 157 0.28 5.31 -19.45
N ILE A 158 0.87 4.72 -18.41
CA ILE A 158 0.90 3.27 -18.19
C ILE A 158 -0.22 2.94 -17.22
N SER A 159 -1.16 2.11 -17.65
CA SER A 159 -2.29 1.72 -16.81
C SER A 159 -2.52 0.21 -16.80
N CYS A 160 -2.80 -0.37 -15.64
CA CYS A 160 -3.12 -1.81 -15.52
C CYS A 160 -4.53 -2.03 -15.02
N LEU A 161 -5.21 -3.01 -15.62
CA LEU A 161 -6.46 -3.55 -15.10
C LEU A 161 -6.19 -4.43 -13.86
N PRO A 162 -7.16 -4.53 -12.93
CA PRO A 162 -7.05 -5.40 -11.76
C PRO A 162 -6.86 -6.87 -12.17
N VAL A 163 -6.25 -7.65 -11.27
CA VAL A 163 -6.08 -9.09 -11.45
C VAL A 163 -7.41 -9.77 -11.13
N SER A 164 -8.14 -10.19 -12.16
CA SER A 164 -9.38 -11.00 -12.08
C SER A 164 -9.14 -12.38 -11.48
#